data_AF-A0AAW0BQ61-F1
#
_entry.id   AF-A0AAW0BQ61-F1
#
_cell.length_a   1.000
_cell.length_b   1.000
_cell.length_c   1.000
_cell.angle_alpha   90.00
_cell.angle_beta   90.00
_cell.angle_gamma   90.00
#
_symmetry.space_group_name_H-M   'P 1'
#
loop_
_entity.id
_entity.type
_entity.pdbx_description
1 polymer ?
#
loop_
_entity_poly.entity_id
_entity_poly.type
_entity_poly.pdbx_seq_one_letter_code
_entity_poly.pdbx_strand_id
1 'polypeptide(L)'
;MSDHDHGHVLSAKSRDLERDTFIFIHLQTSKLFMGFNQKVTPVTSALIHRWVAFLIGDRGPPEPFWLCPVTLASAGIMAYRMVASGPGIDPQSSEPLPPGNYGWYFDSACTSCWGPPNLANSPFRLTTIQGRLEDMKEYLSEDFERHEFPPIANVTAATARDQGRCRFTGATENTTVAWIIPPAVSWETQDFGRQSDWDQAPFVVTPNLITMHSTLKPHFYGNNFTVDVDDNRRIVILRSMGDAQRLLPSHLPDHILPTPEVDHYLRLHCRYTLNAMLLNGDISETYSNGLILQTMHELGVNHIGYHDYHESDMVPFDDPGWTTELGREIMADVLRQRLALSRYRADLEEEEADAETDAHSDDDDDELV
;
A
#
# COMPACT_ATOMS: atom_id res chain seq x y z
N MET A 1 -1.76 -3.21 -21.54
CA MET A 1 -2.77 -2.24 -21.12
C MET A 1 -2.03 -0.98 -20.74
N SER A 2 -2.43 0.18 -21.26
CA SER A 2 -1.78 1.45 -20.89
C SER A 2 -2.14 1.83 -19.45
N ASP A 3 -1.21 2.43 -18.71
CA ASP A 3 -1.34 2.88 -17.32
C ASP A 3 -2.57 3.80 -17.04
N HIS A 4 -3.28 4.27 -18.07
CA HIS A 4 -4.44 5.14 -17.94
C HIS A 4 -5.81 4.44 -17.79
N ASP A 5 -5.89 3.11 -17.91
CA ASP A 5 -7.19 2.40 -17.82
C ASP A 5 -7.77 2.38 -16.39
N HIS A 6 -6.95 2.63 -15.36
CA HIS A 6 -7.38 2.51 -13.97
C HIS A 6 -7.91 3.81 -13.36
N GLY A 7 -7.70 4.97 -14.01
CA GLY A 7 -8.05 6.28 -13.45
C GLY A 7 -7.12 6.77 -12.34
N HIS A 8 -5.97 6.10 -12.14
CA HIS A 8 -4.90 6.47 -11.22
C HIS A 8 -3.54 6.02 -11.75
N VAL A 9 -2.46 6.64 -11.25
CA VAL A 9 -1.08 6.32 -11.64
C VAL A 9 -0.44 5.38 -10.63
N LEU A 10 0.08 4.26 -11.15
CA LEU A 10 0.69 3.20 -10.38
C LEU A 10 2.17 3.47 -10.11
N SER A 11 2.66 3.03 -8.94
CA SER A 11 4.09 2.97 -8.69
C SER A 11 4.76 1.88 -9.54
N ALA A 12 6.09 1.95 -9.66
CA ALA A 12 6.90 0.87 -10.23
C ALA A 12 6.61 -0.47 -9.55
N LYS A 13 6.49 -0.49 -8.22
CA LYS A 13 6.13 -1.69 -7.45
C LYS A 13 4.79 -2.27 -7.88
N SER A 14 3.74 -1.45 -8.01
CA SER A 14 2.43 -1.95 -8.44
C SER A 14 2.45 -2.56 -9.85
N ARG A 15 3.20 -1.94 -10.76
CA ARG A 15 3.39 -2.45 -12.13
C ARG A 15 4.17 -3.76 -12.14
N ASP A 16 5.26 -3.84 -11.37
CA ASP A 16 6.10 -5.04 -11.24
C ASP A 16 5.36 -6.22 -10.60
N LEU A 17 4.39 -5.93 -9.74
CA LEU A 17 3.49 -6.93 -9.14
C LEU A 17 2.28 -7.26 -10.03
N GLU A 18 2.13 -6.58 -11.16
CA GLU A 18 1.00 -6.71 -12.09
C GLU A 18 -0.35 -6.62 -11.36
N ARG A 19 -0.47 -5.65 -10.43
CA ARG A 19 -1.71 -5.47 -9.66
C ARG A 19 -2.84 -5.02 -10.58
N ASP A 20 -4.01 -5.61 -10.40
CA ASP A 20 -5.23 -5.36 -11.19
C ASP A 20 -6.47 -5.09 -10.32
N THR A 21 -6.34 -5.23 -9.00
CA THR A 21 -7.37 -4.91 -8.02
C THR A 21 -6.82 -3.93 -7.00
N PHE A 22 -7.54 -2.85 -6.74
CA PHE A 22 -7.06 -1.75 -5.91
C PHE A 22 -8.12 -1.35 -4.89
N ILE A 23 -7.71 -1.13 -3.65
CA ILE A 23 -8.58 -0.64 -2.57
C ILE A 23 -8.10 0.75 -2.18
N PHE A 24 -9.00 1.71 -2.24
CA PHE A 24 -8.78 3.09 -1.89
C PHE A 24 -9.48 3.41 -0.58
N ILE A 25 -8.85 4.24 0.26
CA ILE A 25 -9.46 4.72 1.50
C ILE A 25 -9.99 6.14 1.32
N HIS A 26 -11.18 6.42 1.85
CA HIS A 26 -11.79 7.74 1.77
C HIS A 26 -11.25 8.64 2.90
N LEU A 27 -10.34 9.55 2.56
CA LEU A 27 -9.91 10.67 3.41
C LEU A 27 -10.37 11.99 2.76
N GLN A 28 -9.74 13.12 3.09
CA GLN A 28 -9.95 14.38 2.34
C GLN A 28 -9.63 14.21 0.84
N THR A 29 -8.60 13.41 0.53
CA THR A 29 -8.32 12.87 -0.80
C THR A 29 -8.19 11.36 -0.70
N SER A 30 -8.69 10.63 -1.69
CA SER A 30 -8.64 9.18 -1.68
C SER A 30 -7.23 8.72 -2.02
N LYS A 31 -6.69 7.79 -1.22
CA LYS A 31 -5.35 7.23 -1.41
C LYS A 31 -5.43 5.75 -1.70
N LEU A 32 -4.52 5.24 -2.53
CA LEU A 32 -4.41 3.82 -2.77
C LEU A 32 -3.86 3.16 -1.50
N PHE A 33 -4.68 2.33 -0.88
CA PHE A 33 -4.35 1.66 0.37
C PHE A 33 -3.78 0.27 0.15
N MET A 34 -4.41 -0.53 -0.72
CA MET A 34 -3.95 -1.88 -1.06
C MET A 34 -4.07 -2.16 -2.55
N GLY A 35 -3.19 -3.02 -3.06
CA GLY A 35 -3.36 -3.59 -4.39
C GLY A 35 -2.98 -5.05 -4.48
N PHE A 36 -3.67 -5.78 -5.36
CA PHE A 36 -3.59 -7.23 -5.52
C PHE A 36 -3.49 -7.58 -7.01
N ASN A 37 -2.92 -8.76 -7.28
CA ASN A 37 -2.96 -9.40 -8.58
C ASN A 37 -3.90 -10.63 -8.49
N GLN A 38 -5.13 -10.50 -9.00
CA GLN A 38 -6.15 -11.56 -8.86
C GLN A 38 -5.79 -12.86 -9.57
N LYS A 39 -4.90 -12.81 -10.57
CA LYS A 39 -4.43 -14.02 -11.27
C LYS A 39 -3.51 -14.86 -10.39
N VAL A 40 -2.76 -14.23 -9.49
CA VAL A 40 -1.82 -14.89 -8.58
C VAL A 40 -2.50 -15.21 -7.25
N THR A 41 -3.23 -14.23 -6.71
CA THR A 41 -3.89 -14.32 -5.40
C THR A 41 -5.35 -13.91 -5.54
N PRO A 42 -6.26 -14.83 -5.92
CA PRO A 42 -7.68 -14.54 -5.90
C PRO A 42 -8.12 -14.17 -4.48
N VAL A 43 -8.58 -12.94 -4.30
CA VAL A 43 -9.06 -12.42 -3.02
C VAL A 43 -10.57 -12.27 -3.01
N THR A 44 -11.14 -12.50 -1.83
CA THR A 44 -12.56 -12.28 -1.54
C THR A 44 -12.69 -11.12 -0.56
N SER A 45 -13.91 -10.59 -0.41
CA SER A 45 -14.19 -9.57 0.61
C SER A 45 -13.83 -10.07 2.01
N ALA A 46 -14.22 -11.31 2.36
CA ALA A 46 -13.88 -11.92 3.65
C ALA A 46 -12.39 -12.02 3.92
N LEU A 47 -11.61 -12.40 2.91
CA LEU A 47 -10.16 -12.51 3.04
C LEU A 47 -9.50 -11.13 3.27
N ILE A 48 -9.96 -10.11 2.54
CA ILE A 48 -9.46 -8.74 2.69
C ILE A 48 -9.77 -8.22 4.10
N HIS A 49 -11.01 -8.37 4.58
CA HIS A 49 -11.37 -7.93 5.93
C HIS A 49 -10.51 -8.60 7.00
N ARG A 50 -10.25 -9.92 6.85
CA ARG A 50 -9.37 -10.65 7.76
C ARG A 50 -7.93 -10.12 7.71
N TRP A 51 -7.35 -9.96 6.53
CA TRP A 51 -5.98 -9.45 6.40
C TRP A 51 -5.85 -8.02 6.90
N VAL A 52 -6.84 -7.18 6.64
CA VAL A 52 -6.88 -5.82 7.19
C VAL A 52 -6.90 -5.84 8.72
N ALA A 53 -7.79 -6.63 9.34
CA ALA A 53 -7.83 -6.78 10.78
C ALA A 53 -6.48 -7.28 11.34
N PHE A 54 -5.86 -8.23 10.64
CA PHE A 54 -4.55 -8.79 10.97
C PHE A 54 -3.42 -7.75 10.87
N LEU A 55 -3.42 -6.90 9.84
CA LEU A 55 -2.42 -5.84 9.65
C LEU A 55 -2.56 -4.72 10.69
N ILE A 56 -3.79 -4.35 11.03
CA ILE A 56 -4.08 -3.31 12.05
C ILE A 56 -3.84 -3.83 13.48
N GLY A 57 -3.94 -5.14 13.69
CA GLY A 57 -3.73 -5.79 14.99
C GLY A 57 -4.81 -5.44 16.01
N ASP A 58 -4.45 -5.43 17.30
CA ASP A 58 -5.36 -5.20 18.43
C ASP A 58 -6.08 -3.85 18.40
N ARG A 59 -5.63 -2.91 17.56
CA ARG A 59 -6.31 -1.62 17.39
C ARG A 59 -7.60 -1.76 16.58
N GLY A 60 -7.69 -2.79 15.74
CA GLY A 60 -8.80 -3.03 14.81
C GLY A 60 -9.09 -1.83 13.88
N PRO A 61 -9.89 -2.01 12.83
CA PRO A 61 -10.61 -0.86 12.30
C PRO A 61 -11.54 -0.33 13.41
N PRO A 62 -11.69 0.99 13.57
CA PRO A 62 -12.54 1.55 14.62
C PRO A 62 -14.01 1.12 14.46
N GLU A 63 -14.42 0.80 13.23
CA GLU A 63 -15.77 0.38 12.86
C GLU A 63 -15.72 -0.65 11.72
N PRO A 64 -16.79 -1.46 11.54
CA PRO A 64 -16.95 -2.30 10.36
C PRO A 64 -16.87 -1.46 9.08
N PHE A 65 -16.22 -2.00 8.06
CA PHE A 65 -16.15 -1.37 6.75
C PHE A 65 -16.78 -2.24 5.68
N TRP A 66 -17.02 -1.62 4.54
CA TRP A 66 -17.56 -2.26 3.35
C TRP A 66 -16.69 -1.92 2.16
N LEU A 67 -16.55 -2.87 1.25
CA LEU A 67 -15.93 -2.64 -0.04
C LEU A 67 -17.02 -2.30 -1.05
N CYS A 68 -16.87 -1.20 -1.76
CA CYS A 68 -17.78 -0.83 -2.85
C CYS A 68 -16.98 -0.68 -4.14
N PRO A 69 -17.43 -1.17 -5.30
CA PRO A 69 -16.85 -0.78 -6.58
C PRO A 69 -16.86 0.74 -6.73
N VAL A 70 -15.76 1.33 -7.22
CA VAL A 70 -15.65 2.78 -7.41
C VAL A 70 -15.09 3.13 -8.79
N THR A 71 -15.52 4.28 -9.31
CA THR A 71 -14.80 5.02 -10.34
C THR A 71 -13.96 6.11 -9.68
N LEU A 72 -12.78 6.37 -10.24
CA LEU A 72 -11.85 7.38 -9.73
C LEU A 72 -11.84 8.58 -10.66
N ALA A 73 -11.86 9.77 -10.07
CA ALA A 73 -11.60 11.02 -10.75
C ALA A 73 -10.36 11.68 -10.14
N SER A 74 -9.48 12.22 -10.97
CA SER A 74 -8.35 13.02 -10.49
C SER A 74 -8.88 14.28 -9.77
N ALA A 75 -8.40 14.51 -8.56
CA ALA A 75 -8.81 15.60 -7.67
C ALA A 75 -7.63 16.49 -7.24
N GLY A 76 -6.42 16.13 -7.64
CA GLY A 76 -5.19 16.81 -7.26
C GLY A 76 -3.98 16.11 -7.88
N ILE A 77 -2.78 16.64 -7.65
CA ILE A 77 -1.54 15.91 -7.92
C ILE A 77 -1.54 14.65 -7.06
N MET A 78 -1.64 13.47 -7.68
CA MET A 78 -1.70 12.16 -7.00
C MET A 78 -2.85 12.03 -5.99
N ALA A 79 -3.89 12.83 -6.15
CA ALA A 79 -5.06 12.83 -5.29
C ALA A 79 -6.27 12.44 -6.10
N TYR A 80 -7.08 11.53 -5.57
CA TYR A 80 -8.24 10.98 -6.27
C TYR A 80 -9.52 11.21 -5.49
N ARG A 81 -10.63 11.36 -6.20
CA ARG A 81 -11.98 11.29 -5.66
C ARG A 81 -12.59 9.97 -6.08
N MET A 82 -13.06 9.20 -5.10
CA MET A 82 -13.86 8.01 -5.35
C MET A 82 -15.33 8.38 -5.53
N VAL A 83 -15.97 7.76 -6.51
CA VAL A 83 -17.42 7.75 -6.67
C VAL A 83 -17.87 6.31 -6.72
N ALA A 84 -18.74 5.91 -5.80
CA ALA A 84 -19.29 4.55 -5.78
C ALA A 84 -20.02 4.27 -7.10
N SER A 85 -19.68 3.15 -7.74
CA SER A 85 -20.24 2.70 -9.01
C SER A 85 -21.07 1.43 -8.89
N GLY A 86 -21.14 0.85 -7.69
CA GLY A 86 -21.91 -0.35 -7.40
C GLY A 86 -22.28 -0.47 -5.92
N PRO A 87 -23.09 -1.49 -5.56
CA PRO A 87 -23.47 -1.74 -4.18
C PRO A 87 -22.27 -2.18 -3.33
N GLY A 88 -22.39 -2.01 -2.02
CA GLY A 88 -21.45 -2.57 -1.05
C GLY A 88 -21.43 -4.09 -1.12
N ILE A 89 -20.24 -4.66 -0.96
CA ILE A 89 -19.98 -6.09 -0.97
C ILE A 89 -19.96 -6.57 0.49
N ASP A 90 -20.70 -7.65 0.77
CA ASP A 90 -20.74 -8.26 2.09
C ASP A 90 -19.32 -8.56 2.61
N PRO A 91 -18.95 -8.09 3.81
CA PRO A 91 -17.68 -8.40 4.47
C PRO A 91 -17.41 -9.90 4.63
N GLN A 92 -18.44 -10.73 4.64
CA GLN A 92 -18.34 -12.19 4.74
C GLN A 92 -18.39 -12.90 3.39
N SER A 93 -18.46 -12.16 2.27
CA SER A 93 -18.51 -12.76 0.95
C SER A 93 -17.26 -13.59 0.66
N SER A 94 -17.49 -14.85 0.30
CA SER A 94 -16.48 -15.78 -0.20
C SER A 94 -16.37 -15.78 -1.74
N GLU A 95 -17.14 -14.94 -2.42
CA GLU A 95 -17.04 -14.81 -3.87
C GLU A 95 -15.74 -14.06 -4.23
N PRO A 96 -14.95 -14.56 -5.20
CA PRO A 96 -13.78 -13.86 -5.68
C PRO A 96 -14.15 -12.47 -6.21
N LEU A 97 -13.40 -11.45 -5.81
CA LEU A 97 -13.58 -10.11 -6.32
C LEU A 97 -13.09 -10.03 -7.78
N PRO A 98 -13.87 -9.43 -8.70
CA PRO A 98 -13.35 -9.14 -10.03
C PRO A 98 -12.24 -8.07 -9.96
N PRO A 99 -11.30 -8.06 -10.92
CA PRO A 99 -10.35 -6.96 -11.09
C PRO A 99 -11.04 -5.61 -11.19
N GLY A 100 -10.47 -4.58 -10.55
CA GLY A 100 -11.06 -3.24 -10.54
C GLY A 100 -10.68 -2.39 -9.32
N ASN A 101 -11.28 -1.21 -9.24
CA ASN A 101 -11.09 -0.29 -8.12
C ASN A 101 -12.25 -0.42 -7.12
N TYR A 102 -11.89 -0.48 -5.84
CA TYR A 102 -12.81 -0.56 -4.73
C TYR A 102 -12.52 0.56 -3.73
N GLY A 103 -13.58 1.15 -3.19
CA GLY A 103 -13.50 2.08 -2.07
C GLY A 103 -13.78 1.34 -0.78
N TRP A 104 -13.02 1.69 0.26
CA TRP A 104 -13.31 1.37 1.64
C TRP A 104 -14.26 2.43 2.20
N TYR A 105 -15.45 2.00 2.61
CA TYR A 105 -16.48 2.86 3.22
C TYR A 105 -16.80 2.40 4.65
N PHE A 106 -17.06 3.35 5.54
CA PHE A 106 -17.57 3.10 6.89
C PHE A 106 -19.08 3.37 6.94
N ASP A 107 -19.79 2.71 7.84
CA ASP A 107 -21.25 2.87 8.00
C ASP A 107 -21.61 4.18 8.74
N SER A 108 -20.74 4.66 9.63
CA SER A 108 -20.98 5.93 10.29
C SER A 108 -20.78 7.10 9.33
N ALA A 109 -21.68 8.08 9.39
CA ALA A 109 -21.50 9.39 8.78
C ALA A 109 -20.34 10.20 9.41
N CYS A 110 -19.48 9.55 10.21
CA CYS A 110 -18.33 10.16 10.85
C CYS A 110 -17.23 10.39 9.80
N THR A 111 -17.42 11.43 8.99
CA THR A 111 -16.47 11.95 7.99
C THR A 111 -15.19 12.51 8.60
N SER A 112 -15.03 12.48 9.94
CA SER A 112 -13.82 12.94 10.61
C SER A 112 -12.70 11.89 10.57
N CYS A 113 -12.07 11.85 9.39
CA CYS A 113 -10.64 12.09 9.19
C CYS A 113 -9.56 11.13 9.72
N TRP A 114 -9.89 9.96 10.25
CA TRP A 114 -8.87 8.98 10.63
C TRP A 114 -9.08 7.65 9.89
N GLY A 115 -8.73 7.60 8.59
CA GLY A 115 -8.33 6.31 8.00
C GLY A 115 -7.20 5.73 8.85
N PRO A 116 -7.04 4.39 8.93
CA PRO A 116 -6.21 3.73 9.94
C PRO A 116 -4.85 4.44 10.06
N PRO A 117 -4.64 5.30 11.10
CA PRO A 117 -3.59 6.32 11.10
C PRO A 117 -2.18 5.75 10.95
N ASN A 118 -2.06 4.46 11.25
CA ASN A 118 -0.83 3.70 11.34
C ASN A 118 -0.42 3.01 10.03
N LEU A 119 -1.34 2.74 9.09
CA LEU A 119 -1.00 1.98 7.88
C LEU A 119 -0.65 2.88 6.70
N ALA A 120 -1.38 3.99 6.52
CA ALA A 120 -1.13 4.92 5.40
C ALA A 120 0.14 5.78 5.59
N ASN A 121 0.64 5.87 6.83
CA ASN A 121 1.82 6.66 7.18
C ASN A 121 2.99 5.80 7.63
N SER A 122 2.99 4.48 7.39
CA SER A 122 4.19 3.70 7.64
C SER A 122 5.31 4.27 6.77
N PRO A 123 6.33 4.95 7.35
CA PRO A 123 7.40 5.56 6.57
C PRO A 123 8.29 4.51 5.92
N PHE A 124 8.10 3.25 6.32
CA PHE A 124 8.80 2.11 5.78
C PHE A 124 8.12 1.72 4.48
N ARG A 125 8.74 2.14 3.37
CA ARG A 125 8.70 1.39 2.12
C ARG A 125 9.25 0.01 2.41
N LEU A 126 8.43 -0.87 2.98
CA LEU A 126 8.84 -2.23 3.29
C LEU A 126 9.14 -2.89 1.95
N THR A 127 10.44 -3.04 1.69
CA THR A 127 10.96 -3.78 0.55
C THR A 127 10.82 -5.27 0.85
N THR A 128 11.27 -6.12 -0.07
CA THR A 128 11.42 -7.53 0.25
C THR A 128 12.37 -7.67 1.44
N ILE A 129 12.25 -8.74 2.22
CA ILE A 129 13.23 -9.02 3.30
C ILE A 129 14.64 -8.94 2.70
N GLN A 130 14.86 -9.51 1.51
CA GLN A 130 16.13 -9.40 0.80
C GLN A 130 16.54 -7.96 0.48
N GLY A 131 15.66 -7.13 -0.10
CA GLY A 131 15.97 -5.74 -0.43
C GLY A 131 16.32 -4.94 0.81
N ARG A 132 15.60 -5.16 1.91
CA ARG A 132 15.89 -4.47 3.17
C ARG A 132 17.26 -4.83 3.73
N LEU A 133 17.62 -6.11 3.63
CA LEU A 133 18.94 -6.60 4.03
C LEU A 133 20.06 -6.05 3.15
N GLU A 134 19.78 -5.72 1.89
CA GLU A 134 20.72 -5.06 0.98
C GLU A 134 20.86 -3.57 1.35
N ASP A 135 19.77 -2.86 1.55
CA ASP A 135 19.77 -1.45 1.99
C ASP A 135 20.56 -1.27 3.30
N MET A 136 20.34 -2.14 4.28
CA MET A 136 21.01 -2.04 5.58
C MET A 136 22.53 -2.20 5.49
N LYS A 137 23.05 -2.93 4.48
CA LYS A 137 24.50 -3.03 4.24
C LYS A 137 25.09 -1.72 3.73
N GLU A 138 24.31 -0.93 2.99
CA GLU A 138 24.76 0.34 2.43
C GLU A 138 24.74 1.47 3.46
N TYR A 139 23.70 1.53 4.30
CA TYR A 139 23.46 2.67 5.20
C TYR A 139 24.17 2.59 6.56
N LEU A 140 24.48 1.41 7.09
CA LEU A 140 24.83 1.24 8.50
C LEU A 140 26.31 0.91 8.74
N SER A 141 27.25 1.53 8.03
CA SER A 141 28.68 1.19 8.16
C SER A 141 29.27 1.30 9.59
N GLU A 142 28.64 2.03 10.51
CA GLU A 142 29.10 2.18 11.91
C GLU A 142 28.24 1.42 12.94
N ASP A 143 26.97 1.09 12.64
CA ASP A 143 26.05 0.34 13.51
C ASP A 143 25.74 -1.08 12.98
N PHE A 144 26.53 -1.54 12.00
CA PHE A 144 26.34 -2.82 11.32
C PHE A 144 26.46 -4.01 12.26
N GLU A 145 27.27 -3.92 13.32
CA GLU A 145 27.46 -5.01 14.29
C GLU A 145 26.14 -5.41 14.99
N ARG A 146 25.19 -4.47 15.13
CA ARG A 146 23.85 -4.78 15.65
C ARG A 146 22.95 -5.46 14.62
N HIS A 147 23.32 -5.45 13.35
CA HIS A 147 22.47 -5.88 12.23
C HIS A 147 23.09 -7.02 11.41
N GLU A 148 24.31 -7.47 11.75
CA GLU A 148 24.82 -8.74 11.26
C GLU A 148 23.86 -9.85 11.65
N PHE A 149 23.60 -10.76 10.71
CA PHE A 149 22.85 -11.97 11.02
C PHE A 149 23.61 -12.67 12.14
N PRO A 150 23.04 -12.83 13.34
CA PRO A 150 23.63 -13.75 14.28
C PRO A 150 23.77 -15.08 13.53
N PRO A 151 24.98 -15.67 13.49
CA PRO A 151 25.18 -16.95 12.86
C PRO A 151 24.08 -17.88 13.37
N ILE A 152 23.51 -18.70 12.49
CA ILE A 152 22.45 -19.63 12.91
C ILE A 152 23.13 -20.67 13.83
N ALA A 153 23.28 -20.35 15.11
CA ALA A 153 24.01 -21.18 16.06
C ALA A 153 23.24 -22.48 16.36
N ASN A 154 21.93 -22.47 16.11
CA ASN A 154 21.00 -23.55 16.42
C ASN A 154 20.53 -24.32 15.16
N VAL A 155 21.31 -24.34 14.07
CA VAL A 155 20.99 -25.15 12.87
C VAL A 155 20.69 -26.60 13.25
N THR A 156 21.55 -27.22 14.06
CA THR A 156 21.38 -28.62 14.46
C THR A 156 20.06 -28.86 15.20
N ALA A 157 19.66 -27.93 16.09
CA ALA A 157 18.42 -28.04 16.84
C ALA A 157 17.19 -27.87 15.94
N ALA A 158 17.21 -26.89 15.01
CA ALA A 158 16.14 -26.69 14.05
C ALA A 158 16.00 -27.88 13.09
N THR A 159 17.11 -28.37 12.54
CA THR A 159 17.14 -29.55 11.68
C THR A 159 16.64 -30.79 12.41
N ALA A 160 17.03 -31.00 13.67
CA ALA A 160 16.56 -32.12 14.47
C ALA A 160 15.05 -32.04 14.76
N ARG A 161 14.53 -30.87 15.15
CA ARG A 161 13.09 -30.60 15.33
C ARG A 161 12.31 -30.92 14.06
N ASP A 162 12.85 -30.52 12.92
CA ASP A 162 12.21 -30.67 11.61
C ASP A 162 12.51 -32.03 10.95
N GLN A 163 13.28 -32.90 11.62
CA GLN A 163 13.75 -34.19 11.12
C GLN A 163 14.47 -34.08 9.75
N GLY A 164 15.14 -32.95 9.51
CA GLY A 164 15.78 -32.64 8.23
C GLY A 164 14.82 -32.46 7.06
N ARG A 165 13.51 -32.30 7.31
CA ARG A 165 12.49 -32.11 6.27
C ARG A 165 12.17 -30.64 6.07
N CYS A 166 11.95 -30.25 4.84
CA CYS A 166 11.35 -28.98 4.48
C CYS A 166 9.96 -28.87 5.14
N ARG A 167 9.74 -27.81 5.91
CA ARG A 167 8.51 -27.59 6.66
C ARG A 167 7.31 -27.24 5.77
N PHE A 168 7.56 -26.78 4.56
CA PHE A 168 6.53 -26.46 3.58
C PHE A 168 6.12 -27.66 2.72
N THR A 169 7.07 -28.54 2.38
CA THR A 169 6.88 -29.55 1.32
C THR A 169 7.06 -30.99 1.80
N GLY A 170 7.64 -31.20 3.00
CA GLY A 170 7.99 -32.52 3.53
C GLY A 170 9.24 -33.16 2.92
N ALA A 171 9.83 -32.54 1.89
CA ALA A 171 11.02 -33.05 1.20
C ALA A 171 12.24 -33.11 2.15
N THR A 172 13.03 -34.18 2.07
CA THR A 172 14.29 -34.35 2.83
C THR A 172 15.52 -33.92 2.05
N GLU A 173 15.39 -33.73 0.75
CA GLU A 173 16.48 -33.34 -0.13
C GLU A 173 16.51 -31.83 -0.33
N ASN A 174 17.71 -31.29 -0.60
CA ASN A 174 17.93 -29.88 -0.88
C ASN A 174 17.37 -28.93 0.20
N THR A 175 17.40 -29.35 1.47
CA THR A 175 16.92 -28.53 2.57
C THR A 175 18.01 -27.61 3.12
N THR A 176 17.61 -26.43 3.58
CA THR A 176 18.45 -25.46 4.28
C THR A 176 17.70 -24.90 5.48
N VAL A 177 18.41 -24.49 6.52
CA VAL A 177 17.82 -23.77 7.65
C VAL A 177 17.89 -22.28 7.38
N ALA A 178 16.78 -21.59 7.63
CA ALA A 178 16.66 -20.15 7.48
C ALA A 178 15.88 -19.56 8.66
N TRP A 179 16.00 -18.24 8.84
CA TRP A 179 15.15 -17.50 9.77
C TRP A 179 13.75 -17.36 9.16
N ILE A 180 12.70 -17.46 9.96
CA ILE A 180 11.35 -17.12 9.54
C ILE A 180 11.26 -15.59 9.44
N ILE A 181 11.59 -14.89 10.52
CA ILE A 181 11.86 -13.46 10.53
C ILE A 181 13.35 -13.25 10.82
N PRO A 182 14.15 -12.73 9.88
CA PRO A 182 15.52 -12.38 10.18
C PRO A 182 15.62 -11.39 11.35
N PRO A 183 16.48 -11.62 12.35
CA PRO A 183 16.64 -10.72 13.49
C PRO A 183 16.88 -9.26 13.06
N ALA A 184 17.65 -9.02 11.99
CA ALA A 184 17.93 -7.69 11.45
C ALA A 184 16.69 -6.89 11.01
N VAL A 185 15.62 -7.55 10.56
CA VAL A 185 14.37 -6.90 10.12
C VAL A 185 13.26 -6.98 11.18
N SER A 186 13.55 -7.55 12.34
CA SER A 186 12.53 -7.83 13.35
C SER A 186 11.87 -6.59 13.95
N TRP A 187 12.57 -5.44 13.98
CA TRP A 187 11.99 -4.17 14.42
C TRP A 187 10.82 -3.71 13.55
N GLU A 188 10.81 -4.08 12.26
CA GLU A 188 9.70 -3.79 11.33
C GLU A 188 8.47 -4.67 11.60
N THR A 189 8.61 -5.69 12.45
CA THR A 189 7.50 -6.56 12.87
C THR A 189 6.88 -6.14 14.20
N GLN A 190 7.52 -5.23 14.94
CA GLN A 190 7.03 -4.75 16.24
C GLN A 190 6.07 -3.58 16.08
N ASP A 191 4.99 -3.58 16.86
CA ASP A 191 4.06 -2.47 16.93
C ASP A 191 4.69 -1.27 17.66
N PHE A 192 5.20 -0.31 16.89
CA PHE A 192 5.43 1.09 17.28
C PHE A 192 6.22 1.36 18.58
N GLY A 193 7.18 0.49 18.93
CA GLY A 193 8.22 0.81 19.92
C GLY A 193 9.20 1.86 19.36
N ARG A 194 9.83 2.65 20.24
CA ARG A 194 10.96 3.47 19.81
C ARG A 194 12.07 2.53 19.33
N GLN A 195 12.67 2.83 18.18
CA GLN A 195 13.80 2.06 17.65
C GLN A 195 14.94 1.89 18.68
N SER A 196 15.08 2.84 19.61
CA SER A 196 16.05 2.79 20.71
C SER A 196 15.88 1.62 21.68
N ASP A 197 14.66 1.08 21.77
CA ASP A 197 14.29 0.06 22.75
C ASP A 197 14.21 -1.34 22.10
N TRP A 198 14.59 -1.43 20.82
CA TRP A 198 14.55 -2.67 20.08
C TRP A 198 15.63 -3.65 20.53
N ASP A 199 15.20 -4.87 20.85
CA ASP A 199 16.04 -6.01 21.18
C ASP A 199 15.81 -7.13 20.16
N GLN A 200 16.90 -7.63 19.57
CA GLN A 200 16.87 -8.77 18.66
C GLN A 200 16.81 -10.11 19.38
N ALA A 201 17.19 -10.20 20.66
CA ALA A 201 17.29 -11.46 21.40
C ALA A 201 16.02 -12.33 21.31
N PRO A 202 14.78 -11.78 21.35
CA PRO A 202 13.56 -12.55 21.14
C PRO A 202 13.46 -13.21 19.76
N PHE A 203 14.22 -12.77 18.76
CA PHE A 203 14.25 -13.33 17.41
C PHE A 203 15.41 -14.30 17.20
N VAL A 204 16.42 -14.32 18.07
CA VAL A 204 17.57 -15.24 17.98
C VAL A 204 17.26 -16.54 18.73
N VAL A 205 16.18 -17.22 18.33
CA VAL A 205 15.70 -18.43 18.99
C VAL A 205 15.36 -19.54 17.98
N THR A 206 15.47 -20.79 18.41
CA THR A 206 15.20 -21.96 17.55
C THR A 206 13.78 -21.97 16.95
N PRO A 207 12.71 -21.55 17.65
CA PRO A 207 11.38 -21.45 17.05
C PRO A 207 11.28 -20.48 15.85
N ASN A 208 12.15 -19.48 15.77
CA ASN A 208 12.24 -18.56 14.62
C ASN A 208 13.09 -19.13 13.47
N LEU A 209 13.58 -20.37 13.58
CA LEU A 209 14.24 -21.07 12.50
C LEU A 209 13.28 -22.03 11.83
N ILE A 210 13.45 -22.23 10.53
CA ILE A 210 12.68 -23.17 9.73
C ILE A 210 13.58 -23.90 8.74
N THR A 211 13.43 -25.23 8.68
CA THR A 211 14.03 -26.02 7.60
C THR A 211 13.15 -25.89 6.36
N MET A 212 13.72 -25.46 5.24
CA MET A 212 12.99 -25.20 3.99
C MET A 212 13.76 -25.73 2.79
N HIS A 213 13.05 -26.02 1.70
CA HIS A 213 13.69 -26.38 0.43
C HIS A 213 14.48 -25.17 -0.10
N SER A 214 15.71 -25.40 -0.54
CA SER A 214 16.65 -24.33 -0.94
C SER A 214 16.11 -23.45 -2.06
N THR A 215 15.37 -24.03 -3.01
CA THR A 215 14.68 -23.29 -4.08
C THR A 215 13.58 -22.37 -3.57
N LEU A 216 12.95 -22.66 -2.42
CA LEU A 216 11.90 -21.81 -1.84
C LEU A 216 12.46 -20.63 -1.06
N LYS A 217 13.68 -20.74 -0.52
CA LYS A 217 14.32 -19.69 0.28
C LYS A 217 14.34 -18.30 -0.38
N PRO A 218 14.82 -18.13 -1.64
CA PRO A 218 14.81 -16.82 -2.28
C PRO A 218 13.38 -16.27 -2.46
N HIS A 219 12.39 -17.13 -2.69
CA HIS A 219 10.99 -16.70 -2.81
C HIS A 219 10.37 -16.31 -1.47
N PHE A 220 10.73 -17.00 -0.39
CA PHE A 220 10.28 -16.67 0.96
C PHE A 220 10.84 -15.31 1.40
N TYR A 221 12.15 -15.09 1.26
CA TYR A 221 12.78 -13.79 1.56
C TYR A 221 12.43 -12.69 0.53
N GLY A 222 12.03 -13.08 -0.66
CA GLY A 222 11.46 -12.21 -1.69
C GLY A 222 10.01 -11.79 -1.40
N ASN A 223 9.40 -12.25 -0.30
CA ASN A 223 7.98 -12.03 0.01
C ASN A 223 7.02 -12.57 -1.07
N ASN A 224 7.44 -13.53 -1.91
CA ASN A 224 6.61 -14.09 -2.96
C ASN A 224 5.49 -14.98 -2.41
N PHE A 225 5.66 -15.54 -1.22
CA PHE A 225 4.63 -16.31 -0.52
C PHE A 225 4.80 -16.22 1.00
N THR A 226 3.74 -16.53 1.72
CA THR A 226 3.72 -16.61 3.19
C THR A 226 2.73 -17.65 3.69
N VAL A 227 2.58 -17.79 5.01
CA VAL A 227 1.64 -18.72 5.64
C VAL A 227 0.64 -17.94 6.49
N ASP A 228 -0.63 -18.01 6.11
CA ASP A 228 -1.74 -17.50 6.91
C ASP A 228 -2.10 -18.56 7.96
N VAL A 229 -1.48 -18.44 9.14
CA VAL A 229 -1.63 -19.40 10.25
C VAL A 229 -3.08 -19.50 10.71
N ASP A 230 -3.80 -18.39 10.68
CA ASP A 230 -5.17 -18.28 11.16
C ASP A 230 -6.19 -18.75 10.10
N ASP A 231 -5.75 -19.03 8.87
CA ASP A 231 -6.49 -19.70 7.80
C ASP A 231 -6.11 -21.17 7.66
N ASN A 232 -6.09 -21.91 8.77
CA ASN A 232 -5.66 -23.31 8.79
C ASN A 232 -4.26 -23.51 8.16
N ARG A 233 -3.35 -22.56 8.39
CA ARG A 233 -1.99 -22.55 7.81
C ARG A 233 -1.96 -22.62 6.28
N ARG A 234 -2.88 -21.92 5.64
CA ARG A 234 -2.91 -21.76 4.18
C ARG A 234 -1.63 -21.09 3.70
N ILE A 235 -1.04 -21.62 2.63
CA ILE A 235 0.05 -20.95 1.93
C ILE A 235 -0.55 -19.92 1.00
N VAL A 236 -0.15 -18.66 1.18
CA VAL A 236 -0.60 -17.52 0.37
C VAL A 236 0.53 -17.15 -0.58
N ILE A 237 0.29 -17.31 -1.87
CA ILE A 237 1.24 -16.91 -2.92
C ILE A 237 0.83 -15.51 -3.39
N LEU A 238 1.78 -14.57 -3.39
CA LEU A 238 1.59 -13.15 -3.71
C LEU A 238 2.34 -12.72 -4.97
N ARG A 239 3.30 -13.53 -5.42
CA ARG A 239 4.02 -13.35 -6.69
C ARG A 239 4.25 -14.70 -7.35
N SER A 240 4.26 -14.72 -8.68
CA SER A 240 4.66 -15.91 -9.44
C SER A 240 6.07 -16.37 -9.01
N MET A 241 6.22 -17.68 -8.83
CA MET A 241 7.49 -18.32 -8.46
C MET A 241 7.98 -19.33 -9.51
N GLY A 242 7.38 -19.32 -10.71
CA GLY A 242 7.68 -20.29 -11.75
C GLY A 242 7.51 -21.73 -11.28
N ASP A 243 8.48 -22.59 -11.57
CA ASP A 243 8.43 -24.01 -11.20
C ASP A 243 8.48 -24.24 -9.67
N ALA A 244 9.08 -23.32 -8.89
CA ALA A 244 9.17 -23.45 -7.45
C ALA A 244 7.78 -23.46 -6.78
N GLN A 245 6.79 -22.82 -7.42
CA GLN A 245 5.41 -22.81 -6.93
C GLN A 245 4.80 -24.21 -6.83
N ARG A 246 5.18 -25.13 -7.73
CA ARG A 246 4.66 -26.51 -7.73
C ARG A 246 5.12 -27.33 -6.53
N LEU A 247 6.15 -26.86 -5.82
CA LEU A 247 6.64 -27.50 -4.61
C LEU A 247 5.70 -27.25 -3.42
N LEU A 248 4.94 -26.15 -3.45
CA LEU A 248 4.11 -25.73 -2.32
C LEU A 248 2.75 -26.41 -2.37
N PRO A 249 2.31 -27.06 -1.27
CA PRO A 249 0.92 -27.44 -1.11
C PRO A 249 0.04 -26.20 -0.90
N SER A 250 -1.28 -26.38 -0.88
CA SER A 250 -2.21 -25.29 -0.55
C SER A 250 -2.15 -24.88 0.92
N HIS A 251 -1.80 -25.83 1.81
CA HIS A 251 -1.71 -25.63 3.26
C HIS A 251 -0.48 -26.37 3.80
N LEU A 252 0.08 -25.90 4.91
CA LEU A 252 1.15 -26.62 5.59
C LEU A 252 0.68 -28.02 6.03
N PRO A 253 1.47 -29.09 5.86
CA PRO A 253 1.04 -30.44 6.21
C PRO A 253 0.89 -30.66 7.73
N ASP A 254 -0.18 -31.33 8.17
CA ASP A 254 -0.48 -31.59 9.59
C ASP A 254 0.52 -32.51 10.30
N HIS A 255 1.30 -33.32 9.58
CA HIS A 255 2.37 -34.12 10.20
C HIS A 255 3.64 -33.28 10.44
N ILE A 256 3.63 -32.03 10.00
CA ILE A 256 4.69 -31.03 10.08
C ILE A 256 4.17 -29.85 10.91
N LEU A 257 3.33 -30.11 11.91
CA LEU A 257 2.68 -29.05 12.69
C LEU A 257 3.75 -28.17 13.36
N PRO A 258 3.79 -26.88 13.04
CA PRO A 258 4.60 -25.93 13.79
C PRO A 258 4.10 -25.93 15.23
N THR A 259 5.04 -25.86 16.17
CA THR A 259 4.68 -25.62 17.57
C THR A 259 4.07 -24.21 17.66
N PRO A 260 3.26 -23.89 18.69
CA PRO A 260 2.68 -22.54 18.85
C PRO A 260 3.73 -21.42 18.75
N GLU A 261 4.97 -21.69 19.16
CA GLU A 261 6.10 -20.77 19.07
C GLU A 261 6.56 -20.54 17.62
N VAL A 262 6.53 -21.55 16.75
CA VAL A 262 6.85 -21.38 15.32
C VAL A 262 5.72 -20.64 14.60
N ASP A 263 4.47 -20.97 14.93
CA ASP A 263 3.27 -20.29 14.43
C ASP A 263 3.31 -18.78 14.75
N HIS A 264 3.87 -18.38 15.91
CA HIS A 264 4.10 -16.97 16.23
C HIS A 264 4.98 -16.26 15.20
N TYR A 265 6.14 -16.81 14.84
CA TYR A 265 7.02 -16.19 13.84
C TYR A 265 6.44 -16.27 12.42
N LEU A 266 5.69 -17.32 12.09
CA LEU A 266 4.98 -17.41 10.82
C LEU A 266 3.91 -16.31 10.70
N ARG A 267 3.20 -15.96 11.78
CA ARG A 267 2.30 -14.80 11.80
C ARG A 267 3.06 -13.50 11.57
N LEU A 268 4.19 -13.30 12.25
CA LEU A 268 5.02 -12.09 12.04
C LEU A 268 5.49 -12.00 10.58
N HIS A 269 5.92 -13.11 9.98
CA HIS A 269 6.30 -13.18 8.57
C HIS A 269 5.10 -12.90 7.66
N CYS A 270 3.94 -13.48 7.93
CA CYS A 270 2.70 -13.17 7.21
C CYS A 270 2.39 -11.68 7.23
N ARG A 271 2.43 -11.06 8.41
CA ARG A 271 2.15 -9.63 8.56
C ARG A 271 3.16 -8.79 7.78
N TYR A 272 4.46 -9.11 7.91
CA TYR A 272 5.53 -8.44 7.17
C TYR A 272 5.34 -8.54 5.66
N THR A 273 5.15 -9.76 5.16
CA THR A 273 4.96 -10.02 3.74
C THR A 273 3.71 -9.34 3.20
N LEU A 274 2.58 -9.39 3.90
CA LEU A 274 1.35 -8.70 3.47
C LEU A 274 1.54 -7.18 3.44
N ASN A 275 2.20 -6.60 4.45
CA ASN A 275 2.54 -5.17 4.45
C ASN A 275 3.40 -4.79 3.24
N ALA A 276 4.48 -5.54 2.99
CA ALA A 276 5.39 -5.28 1.88
C ALA A 276 4.69 -5.45 0.51
N MET A 277 3.83 -6.46 0.36
CA MET A 277 3.30 -6.87 -0.94
C MET A 277 1.94 -6.30 -1.28
N LEU A 278 1.14 -5.87 -0.30
CA LEU A 278 -0.23 -5.41 -0.54
C LEU A 278 -0.39 -3.91 -0.34
N LEU A 279 0.24 -3.31 0.67
CA LEU A 279 0.02 -1.91 0.99
C LEU A 279 0.62 -0.97 -0.06
N ASN A 280 0.00 0.21 -0.13
CA ASN A 280 0.37 1.33 -1.00
C ASN A 280 0.40 0.90 -2.47
N GLY A 281 1.15 1.63 -3.31
CA GLY A 281 1.32 1.28 -4.71
C GLY A 281 0.85 2.34 -5.70
N ASP A 282 0.44 3.50 -5.21
CA ASP A 282 0.28 4.67 -6.06
C ASP A 282 1.64 5.35 -6.25
N ILE A 283 1.68 6.26 -7.20
CA ILE A 283 2.87 6.97 -7.62
C ILE A 283 3.57 7.76 -6.47
N SER A 284 2.94 7.95 -5.31
CA SER A 284 3.58 8.56 -4.12
C SER A 284 4.68 7.69 -3.51
N GLU A 285 4.67 6.38 -3.80
CA GLU A 285 5.81 5.50 -3.51
C GLU A 285 7.03 5.81 -4.38
N THR A 286 6.83 6.41 -5.56
CA THR A 286 7.91 6.79 -6.47
C THR A 286 8.37 8.21 -6.16
N TYR A 287 7.44 9.14 -5.97
CA TYR A 287 7.73 10.55 -5.73
C TYR A 287 7.36 10.96 -4.30
N SER A 288 8.35 11.33 -3.49
CA SER A 288 8.10 11.87 -2.15
C SER A 288 7.43 13.24 -2.25
N ASN A 289 6.64 13.63 -1.24
CA ASN A 289 6.07 14.98 -1.18
C ASN A 289 7.11 16.09 -1.36
N GLY A 290 8.32 15.92 -0.82
CA GLY A 290 9.41 16.86 -1.00
C GLY A 290 9.85 16.98 -2.46
N LEU A 291 9.96 15.85 -3.18
CA LEU A 291 10.29 15.84 -4.60
C LEU A 291 9.16 16.45 -5.44
N ILE A 292 7.90 16.17 -5.10
CA ILE A 292 6.74 16.78 -5.79
C ILE A 292 6.80 18.31 -5.66
N LEU A 293 6.96 18.81 -4.44
CA LEU A 293 7.05 20.25 -4.18
C LEU A 293 8.26 20.88 -4.88
N GLN A 294 9.40 20.17 -4.89
CA GLN A 294 10.59 20.61 -5.61
C GLN A 294 10.33 20.69 -7.13
N THR A 295 9.77 19.66 -7.74
CA THR A 295 9.46 19.64 -9.18
C THR A 295 8.41 20.69 -9.53
N MET A 296 7.39 20.90 -8.68
CA MET A 296 6.44 22.00 -8.85
C MET A 296 7.15 23.35 -8.86
N HIS A 297 8.04 23.60 -7.90
CA HIS A 297 8.85 24.83 -7.84
C HIS A 297 9.76 24.99 -9.08
N GLU A 298 10.43 23.93 -9.52
CA GLU A 298 11.28 23.93 -10.72
C GLU A 298 10.48 24.24 -12.00
N LEU A 299 9.22 23.81 -12.06
CA LEU A 299 8.29 24.10 -13.16
C LEU A 299 7.60 25.46 -13.03
N GLY A 300 7.88 26.21 -11.96
CA GLY A 300 7.26 27.51 -11.67
C GLY A 300 5.80 27.42 -11.18
N VAL A 301 5.39 26.26 -10.68
CA VAL A 301 4.08 26.03 -10.06
C VAL A 301 4.21 26.26 -8.55
N ASN A 302 4.10 27.52 -8.12
CA ASN A 302 4.19 27.86 -6.70
C ASN A 302 2.90 27.50 -5.94
N HIS A 303 3.07 26.89 -4.77
CA HIS A 303 2.00 26.31 -3.96
C HIS A 303 1.30 27.31 -3.01
N ILE A 304 1.66 28.60 -3.05
CA ILE A 304 1.34 29.55 -1.98
C ILE A 304 0.23 30.51 -2.44
N GLY A 305 -1.00 30.15 -2.08
CA GLY A 305 -2.15 31.04 -2.03
C GLY A 305 -2.87 31.23 -3.35
N TYR A 306 -4.20 31.15 -3.31
CA TYR A 306 -5.14 31.37 -4.41
C TYR A 306 -5.04 32.74 -5.12
N HIS A 307 -4.05 33.58 -4.79
CA HIS A 307 -4.01 34.98 -5.19
C HIS A 307 -2.72 35.43 -5.90
N ASP A 308 -1.60 34.71 -5.82
CA ASP A 308 -0.31 35.14 -6.42
C ASP A 308 0.21 34.14 -7.48
N TYR A 309 -0.70 33.52 -8.25
CA TYR A 309 -0.31 32.72 -9.41
C TYR A 309 -0.08 33.64 -10.62
N HIS A 310 1.19 33.90 -10.94
CA HIS A 310 1.56 34.57 -12.17
C HIS A 310 1.99 33.55 -13.22
N GLU A 311 1.26 33.48 -14.35
CA GLU A 311 1.61 32.59 -15.47
C GLU A 311 3.03 32.83 -16.01
N SER A 312 3.57 34.03 -15.79
CA SER A 312 4.94 34.41 -16.13
C SER A 312 6.01 33.62 -15.39
N ASP A 313 5.66 33.01 -14.26
CA ASP A 313 6.60 32.31 -13.40
C ASP A 313 6.78 30.84 -13.83
N MET A 314 5.87 30.31 -14.65
CA MET A 314 5.96 28.97 -15.20
C MET A 314 7.05 28.85 -16.25
N VAL A 315 7.76 27.72 -16.23
CA VAL A 315 8.63 27.38 -17.35
C VAL A 315 7.80 27.12 -18.62
N PRO A 316 8.33 27.40 -19.82
CA PRO A 316 7.64 27.14 -21.09
C PRO A 316 7.09 25.70 -21.18
N PHE A 317 5.95 25.51 -21.85
CA PHE A 317 5.31 24.20 -21.96
C PHE A 317 6.08 23.17 -22.80
N ASP A 318 7.10 23.61 -23.55
CA ASP A 318 8.06 22.74 -24.24
C ASP A 318 9.25 22.34 -23.37
N ASP A 319 9.33 22.80 -22.11
CA ASP A 319 10.34 22.37 -21.16
C ASP A 319 10.27 20.83 -20.95
N PRO A 320 11.40 20.11 -21.03
CA PRO A 320 11.42 18.66 -20.86
C PRO A 320 10.84 18.18 -19.53
N GLY A 321 10.86 19.00 -18.48
CA GLY A 321 10.28 18.69 -17.17
C GLY A 321 8.80 18.31 -17.26
N TRP A 322 8.03 18.97 -18.14
CA TRP A 322 6.61 18.65 -18.38
C TRP A 322 6.38 17.28 -19.01
N THR A 323 7.41 16.75 -19.70
CA THR A 323 7.31 15.44 -20.37
C THR A 323 7.59 14.26 -19.45
N THR A 324 8.06 14.51 -18.23
CA THR A 324 8.25 13.47 -17.20
C THR A 324 6.89 12.95 -16.70
N GLU A 325 6.86 11.77 -16.06
CA GLU A 325 5.61 11.23 -15.48
C GLU A 325 5.01 12.17 -14.43
N LEU A 326 5.85 12.67 -13.50
CA LEU A 326 5.45 13.66 -12.50
C LEU A 326 5.05 15.01 -13.13
N GLY A 327 5.81 15.50 -14.12
CA GLY A 327 5.51 16.74 -14.82
C GLY A 327 4.15 16.71 -15.52
N ARG A 328 3.77 15.58 -16.12
CA ARG A 328 2.44 15.41 -16.73
C ARG A 328 1.31 15.46 -15.70
N GLU A 329 1.51 14.88 -14.51
CA GLU A 329 0.53 14.95 -13.42
C GLU A 329 0.37 16.37 -12.88
N ILE A 330 1.50 17.09 -12.68
CA ILE A 330 1.49 18.51 -12.29
C ILE A 330 0.78 19.36 -13.35
N MET A 331 1.09 19.14 -14.64
CA MET A 331 0.43 19.82 -15.75
C MET A 331 -1.08 19.59 -15.75
N ALA A 332 -1.50 18.34 -15.62
CA ALA A 332 -2.92 17.99 -15.59
C ALA A 332 -3.64 18.68 -14.44
N ASP A 333 -2.97 18.82 -13.28
CA ASP A 333 -3.50 19.57 -12.15
C ASP A 333 -3.62 21.07 -12.42
N VAL A 334 -2.56 21.69 -12.97
CA VAL A 334 -2.57 23.11 -13.37
C VAL A 334 -3.73 23.39 -14.33
N LEU A 335 -3.92 22.56 -15.36
CA LEU A 335 -5.00 22.73 -16.32
C LEU A 335 -6.39 22.56 -15.67
N ARG A 336 -6.54 21.60 -14.75
CA ARG A 336 -7.80 21.42 -13.98
C ARG A 336 -8.12 22.64 -13.12
N GLN A 337 -7.13 23.18 -12.41
CA GLN A 337 -7.30 24.38 -11.59
C GLN A 337 -7.69 25.60 -12.44
N ARG A 338 -7.03 25.79 -13.60
CA ARG A 338 -7.37 26.85 -14.55
C ARG A 338 -8.81 26.75 -15.04
N LEU A 339 -9.25 25.57 -15.45
CA LEU A 339 -10.63 25.34 -15.89
C LEU A 339 -11.65 25.62 -14.77
N ALA A 340 -11.34 25.23 -13.54
CA ALA A 340 -12.20 25.50 -12.38
C ALA A 340 -12.30 27.01 -12.08
N LEU A 341 -11.17 27.72 -12.10
CA LEU A 341 -11.13 29.17 -11.90
C LEU A 341 -11.88 29.93 -13.01
N SER A 342 -11.74 29.51 -14.27
CA SER A 342 -12.47 30.12 -15.38
C SER A 342 -13.98 29.95 -15.24
N ARG A 343 -14.45 28.79 -14.76
CA ARG A 343 -15.88 28.57 -14.48
C ARG A 343 -16.37 29.45 -13.34
N TYR A 344 -15.64 29.44 -12.22
CA TYR A 344 -15.98 30.26 -11.07
C TYR A 344 -16.06 31.76 -11.41
N ARG A 345 -15.16 32.27 -12.26
CA ARG A 345 -15.23 33.66 -12.74
C ARG A 345 -16.46 33.93 -13.60
N ALA A 346 -16.81 33.01 -14.50
CA ALA A 346 -18.01 33.14 -15.31
C ALA A 346 -19.28 33.15 -14.45
N ASP A 347 -19.34 32.28 -13.43
CA ASP A 347 -20.47 32.24 -12.49
C ASP A 347 -20.61 33.56 -11.70
N LEU A 348 -19.49 34.15 -11.26
CA LEU A 348 -19.49 35.46 -10.58
C LEU A 348 -19.90 36.60 -11.51
N GLU A 349 -19.43 36.61 -12.76
CA GLU A 349 -19.82 37.62 -13.75
C GLU A 349 -21.32 37.54 -14.08
N GLU A 350 -21.91 36.34 -14.07
CA GLU A 350 -23.36 36.12 -14.24
C GLU A 350 -24.14 36.62 -13.00
N GLU A 351 -23.70 36.28 -11.78
CA GLU A 351 -24.32 36.75 -10.53
C GLU A 351 -24.26 38.29 -10.39
N GLU A 352 -23.14 38.92 -10.78
CA GLU A 352 -23.00 40.39 -10.78
C GLU A 352 -23.93 41.05 -11.82
N ALA A 353 -24.05 40.47 -13.01
CA ALA A 353 -24.95 40.98 -14.05
C ALA A 353 -26.43 40.89 -13.65
N ASP A 354 -26.85 39.78 -13.03
CA ASP A 354 -28.21 39.61 -12.52
C ASP A 354 -28.52 40.63 -11.41
N ALA A 355 -27.59 40.82 -10.47
CA ALA A 355 -27.73 41.80 -9.39
C ALA A 355 -27.84 43.26 -9.90
N GLU A 356 -27.14 43.62 -10.97
CA GLU A 356 -27.27 44.96 -11.58
C GLU A 356 -28.63 45.16 -12.27
N THR A 357 -29.20 44.11 -12.87
CA THR A 357 -30.53 44.19 -13.52
C THR A 357 -31.68 44.31 -12.53
N ASP A 358 -31.63 43.61 -11.40
CA ASP A 358 -32.65 43.72 -10.35
C ASP A 358 -32.63 45.10 -9.69
N ALA A 359 -31.45 45.68 -9.45
CA ALA A 359 -31.30 47.00 -8.85
C ALA A 359 -31.88 48.15 -9.70
N HIS A 360 -31.97 47.98 -11.02
CA HIS A 360 -32.57 48.99 -11.91
C HIS A 360 -34.09 48.85 -12.05
N SER A 361 -34.70 47.79 -11.52
CA SER A 361 -36.16 47.56 -11.62
C SER A 361 -36.96 48.20 -10.48
N ASP A 362 -36.32 48.59 -9.38
CA ASP A 362 -36.97 49.17 -8.19
C ASP A 362 -37.02 50.72 -8.19
N ASP A 363 -36.31 51.40 -9.09
CA ASP A 363 -36.24 52.89 -9.12
C ASP A 363 -37.28 53.55 -10.07
N ASP A 364 -38.02 52.77 -10.87
CA ASP A 364 -38.97 53.30 -11.87
C ASP A 364 -40.45 53.36 -11.40
N ASP A 365 -40.77 52.92 -10.18
CA ASP A 365 -42.16 52.86 -9.68
C ASP A 365 -42.59 54.05 -8.78
N ASP A 366 -41.75 55.07 -8.56
CA ASP A 366 -42.06 56.21 -7.67
C ASP A 366 -42.44 57.54 -8.37
N GLU A 367 -42.64 57.57 -9.70
CA GLU A 367 -43.08 58.77 -10.45
C GLU A 367 -44.54 58.72 -10.96
N LEU A 368 -45.52 58.36 -10.13
CA LEU A 368 -46.94 58.67 -10.40
C LEU A 368 -47.74 58.97 -9.12
N VAL A 369 -47.63 60.22 -8.61
CA VAL A 369 -48.66 60.85 -7.75
C VAL A 369 -48.96 62.27 -8.20
#